data_AF-A0A6A7L645-F1
#
_entry.id   AF-A0A6A7L645-F1
#
_cell.length_a   1.000
_cell.length_b   1.000
_cell.length_c   1.000
_cell.angle_alpha   90.00
_cell.angle_beta   90.00
_cell.angle_gamma   90.00
#
_symmetry.space_group_name_H-M   'P 1'
#
loop_
_entity.id
_entity.type
_entity.pdbx_description
1 polymer ?
#
loop_
_entity_poly.entity_id
_entity_poly.type
_entity_poly.pdbx_seq_one_letter_code
_entity_poly.pdbx_strand_id
1 'polypeptide(L)'
;MRVTTEKLPGVDSATVSLNEGRAVVELQPGNAITMAEIRQSAERNGFTPRDAVVHAQADVIAEGDKLQLQISGTNDRYEIATTPHVEDIQQELRKHAGQAVMVEGMIPAPKDLNATPMMQVNSVKPIPHQ
;
A
#
# COMPACT_ATOMS: atom_id res chain seq x y z
N MET A 1 -3.72 -2.19 29.08
CA MET A 1 -4.93 -2.80 28.51
C MET A 1 -4.55 -3.37 27.15
N ARG A 2 -4.59 -4.69 26.96
CA ARG A 2 -4.25 -5.35 25.67
C ARG A 2 -5.55 -5.60 24.93
N VAL A 3 -5.80 -4.87 23.84
CA VAL A 3 -6.88 -5.20 22.91
C VAL A 3 -6.44 -6.43 22.11
N THR A 4 -7.26 -7.48 22.14
CA THR A 4 -7.05 -8.69 21.37
C THR A 4 -7.42 -8.38 19.93
N THR A 5 -6.47 -7.89 19.13
CA THR A 5 -6.64 -7.85 17.68
C THR A 5 -6.82 -9.29 17.22
N GLU A 6 -8.00 -9.61 16.69
CA GLU A 6 -8.18 -10.87 15.96
C GLU A 6 -7.01 -11.04 14.98
N LYS A 7 -6.38 -12.23 15.01
CA LYS A 7 -5.21 -12.51 14.17
C LYS A 7 -5.64 -12.45 12.72
N LEU A 8 -5.39 -11.33 12.06
CA LEU A 8 -5.40 -11.24 10.61
C LEU A 8 -4.41 -12.28 10.07
N PRO A 9 -4.85 -13.22 9.22
CA PRO A 9 -3.95 -14.21 8.63
C PRO A 9 -2.86 -13.50 7.82
N GLY A 10 -1.62 -13.95 7.98
CA GLY A 10 -0.46 -13.36 7.31
C GLY A 10 0.06 -12.05 7.92
N VAL A 11 -0.46 -11.61 9.07
CA VAL A 11 0.17 -10.55 9.89
C VAL A 11 1.21 -11.19 10.81
N ASP A 12 2.43 -10.69 10.74
CA ASP A 12 3.52 -11.09 11.63
C ASP A 12 3.40 -10.35 12.98
N SER A 13 3.24 -9.03 12.92
CA SER A 13 3.11 -8.19 14.10
C SER A 13 2.14 -7.03 13.88
N ALA A 14 1.46 -6.59 14.94
CA ALA A 14 0.61 -5.41 14.91
C ALA A 14 0.84 -4.58 16.19
N THR A 15 1.26 -3.33 16.02
CA THR A 15 1.49 -2.39 17.12
C THR A 15 0.55 -1.21 16.99
N VAL A 16 -0.26 -0.97 18.03
CA VAL A 16 -1.20 0.16 18.06
C VAL A 16 -0.71 1.19 19.08
N SER A 17 -0.55 2.43 18.62
CA SER A 17 -0.19 3.58 19.44
C SER A 17 -1.38 4.52 19.52
N LEU A 18 -2.09 4.50 20.65
CA LEU A 18 -3.24 5.39 20.89
C LEU A 18 -2.80 6.85 21.01
N ASN A 19 -1.62 7.11 21.59
CA ASN A 19 -1.07 8.45 21.75
C ASN A 19 -0.78 9.13 20.39
N GLU A 20 -0.39 8.33 19.39
CA GLU A 20 -0.05 8.81 18.06
C GLU A 20 -1.19 8.60 17.06
N GLY A 21 -2.30 7.98 17.48
CA GLY A 21 -3.44 7.67 16.62
C GLY A 21 -3.09 6.77 15.42
N ARG A 22 -2.08 5.90 15.54
CA ARG A 22 -1.62 5.05 14.44
C ARG A 22 -1.50 3.58 14.83
N ALA A 23 -1.70 2.71 13.84
CA ALA A 23 -1.39 1.29 13.92
C ALA A 23 -0.32 0.97 12.88
N VAL A 24 0.69 0.20 13.28
CA VAL A 24 1.72 -0.37 12.40
C VAL A 24 1.45 -1.85 12.31
N VAL A 25 1.31 -2.35 11.08
CA VAL A 25 1.06 -3.76 10.79
C VAL A 25 2.20 -4.26 9.92
N GLU A 26 2.91 -5.27 10.42
CA GLU A 26 3.95 -5.97 9.67
C GLU A 26 3.37 -7.28 9.15
N LEU A 27 3.56 -7.52 7.86
CA LEU A 27 3.04 -8.69 7.17
C LEU A 27 4.13 -9.75 7.06
N GLN A 28 3.73 -11.01 7.11
CA GLN A 28 4.61 -12.13 6.82
C GLN A 28 5.08 -12.07 5.36
N PRO A 29 6.32 -12.52 5.07
CA PRO A 29 6.80 -12.64 3.70
C PRO A 29 5.86 -13.50 2.86
N GLY A 30 5.52 -13.03 1.65
CA GLY A 30 4.61 -13.75 0.74
C GLY A 30 3.12 -13.69 1.14
N ASN A 31 2.75 -12.86 2.12
CA ASN A 31 1.36 -12.62 2.44
C ASN A 31 0.62 -11.90 1.28
N ALA A 32 -0.67 -12.19 1.14
CA ALA A 32 -1.55 -11.70 0.10
C ALA A 32 -2.70 -10.83 0.62
N ILE A 33 -2.65 -10.39 1.89
CA ILE A 33 -3.70 -9.56 2.47
C ILE A 33 -3.79 -8.22 1.72
N THR A 34 -5.02 -7.83 1.40
CA THR A 34 -5.31 -6.58 0.69
C THR A 34 -5.45 -5.41 1.66
N MET A 35 -5.29 -4.19 1.16
CA MET A 35 -5.54 -2.99 1.97
C MET A 35 -7.01 -2.91 2.43
N ALA A 36 -7.93 -3.44 1.63
CA ALA A 36 -9.35 -3.51 1.99
C ALA A 36 -9.60 -4.42 3.21
N GLU A 37 -8.96 -5.60 3.25
CA GLU A 37 -9.05 -6.52 4.39
C GLU A 37 -8.43 -5.94 5.66
N ILE A 38 -7.27 -5.27 5.54
CA ILE A 38 -6.63 -4.56 6.66
C ILE A 38 -7.60 -3.51 7.23
N ARG A 39 -8.23 -2.70 6.37
CA ARG A 39 -9.19 -1.68 6.79
C ARG A 39 -10.44 -2.26 7.43
N GLN A 40 -11.01 -3.30 6.83
CA GLN A 40 -12.19 -3.97 7.39
C GLN A 40 -11.89 -4.54 8.78
N SER A 41 -10.70 -5.12 8.97
CA SER A 41 -10.27 -5.59 10.29
C SER A 41 -10.12 -4.43 11.29
N ALA A 42 -9.51 -3.32 10.89
CA ALA A 42 -9.39 -2.13 11.73
C ALA A 42 -10.77 -1.59 12.15
N GLU A 43 -11.72 -1.50 11.21
CA GLU A 43 -13.07 -1.02 11.43
C GLU A 43 -13.86 -1.91 12.39
N ARG A 44 -13.76 -3.24 12.26
CA ARG A 44 -14.35 -4.19 13.21
C ARG A 44 -13.83 -4.00 14.64
N ASN A 45 -12.60 -3.51 14.78
CA ASN A 45 -11.98 -3.21 16.06
C ASN A 45 -12.22 -1.76 16.53
N GLY A 46 -13.12 -1.01 15.87
CA GLY A 46 -13.49 0.35 16.24
C GLY A 46 -12.51 1.43 15.78
N PHE A 47 -11.59 1.11 14.86
CA PHE A 47 -10.68 2.07 14.24
C PHE A 47 -11.09 2.36 12.81
N THR A 48 -11.26 3.64 12.45
CA THR A 48 -11.55 4.07 11.07
C THR A 48 -10.30 4.73 10.47
N PRO A 49 -9.42 3.95 9.82
CA PRO A 49 -8.19 4.49 9.23
C PRO A 49 -8.51 5.44 8.07
N ARG A 50 -7.93 6.65 8.11
CA ARG A 50 -8.10 7.65 7.03
C ARG A 50 -7.08 7.44 5.93
N ASP A 51 -5.81 7.42 6.28
CA ASP A 51 -4.71 7.25 5.33
C ASP A 51 -3.85 6.08 5.79
N ALA A 52 -3.28 5.35 4.84
CA ALA A 52 -2.33 4.28 5.11
C ALA A 52 -0.99 4.61 4.44
N VAL A 53 0.09 4.60 5.21
CA VAL A 53 1.45 4.60 4.66
C VAL A 53 1.83 3.17 4.37
N VAL A 54 2.21 2.89 3.14
CA VAL A 54 2.53 1.56 2.64
C VAL A 54 3.98 1.53 2.20
N HIS A 55 4.69 0.51 2.65
CA HIS A 55 6.01 0.15 2.15
C HIS A 55 5.92 -1.29 1.66
N ALA A 56 5.91 -1.47 0.33
CA ALA A 56 5.63 -2.76 -0.27
C ALA A 56 6.42 -2.96 -1.56
N GLN A 57 6.60 -4.22 -1.91
CA GLN A 57 7.02 -4.59 -3.25
C GLN A 57 5.85 -4.40 -4.22
N ALA A 58 6.10 -3.76 -5.35
CA ALA A 58 5.11 -3.56 -6.39
C ALA A 58 5.71 -3.81 -7.77
N ASP A 59 4.95 -4.46 -8.63
CA ASP A 59 5.25 -4.60 -10.04
C ASP A 59 4.76 -3.35 -10.78
N VAL A 60 5.66 -2.73 -11.56
CA VAL A 60 5.30 -1.56 -12.35
C VAL A 60 4.67 -2.00 -13.67
N ILE A 61 3.39 -1.71 -13.83
CA ILE A 61 2.62 -2.04 -15.03
C ILE A 61 2.46 -0.77 -15.87
N ALA A 62 2.96 -0.81 -17.10
CA ALA A 62 2.72 0.22 -18.09
C ALA A 62 1.64 -0.26 -19.07
N GLU A 63 0.44 0.33 -18.98
CA GLU A 63 -0.67 0.10 -19.91
C GLU A 63 -0.90 1.37 -20.75
N GLY A 64 -0.29 1.40 -21.94
CA GLY A 64 -0.30 2.58 -22.80
C GLY A 64 0.42 3.77 -22.15
N ASP A 65 -0.27 4.90 -22.04
CA ASP A 65 0.27 6.10 -21.38
C ASP A 65 0.16 6.08 -19.86
N LYS A 66 -0.58 5.11 -19.29
CA LYS A 66 -0.82 4.99 -17.87
C LYS A 66 0.18 4.05 -17.20
N LEU A 67 0.61 4.46 -16.00
CA LEU A 67 1.36 3.61 -15.09
C LEU A 67 0.46 3.19 -13.94
N GLN A 68 0.55 1.91 -13.58
CA GLN A 68 -0.11 1.32 -12.44
C GLN A 68 0.93 0.56 -11.60
N LEU A 69 0.68 0.50 -10.30
CA LEU A 69 1.44 -0.32 -9.36
C LEU A 69 0.56 -1.49 -8.94
N GLN A 70 1.01 -2.71 -9.21
CA GLN A 70 0.39 -3.90 -8.66
C GLN A 70 1.20 -4.36 -7.45
N ILE A 71 0.60 -4.38 -6.26
CA ILE A 71 1.32 -4.80 -5.05
C ILE A 71 1.58 -6.31 -5.13
N SER A 72 2.85 -6.70 -5.10
CA SER A 72 3.25 -8.10 -5.25
C SER A 72 2.67 -8.95 -4.11
N GLY A 73 2.20 -10.15 -4.45
CA GLY A 73 1.48 -11.01 -3.51
C GLY A 73 -0.03 -10.72 -3.44
N THR A 74 -0.48 -9.57 -3.92
CA THR A 74 -1.91 -9.22 -4.04
C THR A 74 -2.31 -9.00 -5.51
N ASN A 75 -3.61 -8.90 -5.77
CA ASN A 75 -4.12 -8.40 -7.05
C ASN A 75 -4.51 -6.91 -6.98
N ASP A 76 -4.11 -6.21 -5.90
CA ASP A 76 -4.42 -4.79 -5.74
C ASP A 76 -3.58 -3.98 -6.72
N ARG A 77 -4.28 -3.25 -7.59
CA ARG A 77 -3.68 -2.33 -8.55
C ARG A 77 -4.01 -0.90 -8.14
N TYR A 78 -3.01 -0.03 -8.14
CA TYR A 78 -3.16 1.37 -7.80
C TYR A 78 -2.72 2.24 -8.97
N GLU A 79 -3.56 3.20 -9.35
CA GLU A 79 -3.11 4.30 -10.20
C GLU A 79 -2.27 5.29 -9.39
N ILE A 80 -1.31 5.94 -10.03
CA ILE A 80 -0.48 6.95 -9.36
C ILE A 80 -1.32 8.22 -9.20
N ALA A 81 -1.49 8.67 -7.96
CA ALA A 81 -2.19 9.92 -7.67
C ALA A 81 -1.38 11.14 -8.11
N THR A 82 -2.06 12.17 -8.60
CA THR A 82 -1.42 13.45 -8.96
C THR A 82 -0.90 14.17 -7.72
N THR A 83 0.41 14.37 -7.67
CA THR A 83 1.15 15.14 -6.65
C THR A 83 2.08 16.14 -7.34
N PRO A 84 2.59 17.17 -6.65
CA PRO A 84 3.52 18.15 -7.26
C PRO A 84 4.77 17.53 -7.90
N HIS A 85 5.17 16.33 -7.46
CA HIS A 85 6.35 15.60 -7.96
C HIS A 85 5.96 14.34 -8.75
N VAL A 86 4.70 14.23 -9.20
CA VAL A 86 4.22 13.04 -9.89
C VAL A 86 4.97 12.77 -11.20
N GLU A 87 5.42 13.81 -11.90
CA GLU A 87 6.17 13.65 -13.14
C GLU A 87 7.51 12.95 -12.92
N ASP A 88 8.26 13.38 -11.89
CA ASP A 88 9.54 12.75 -11.51
C ASP A 88 9.34 11.28 -11.12
N ILE A 89 8.30 11.00 -10.33
CA ILE A 89 7.95 9.64 -9.91
C ILE A 89 7.51 8.78 -11.10
N GLN A 90 6.70 9.32 -12.01
CA GLN A 90 6.28 8.61 -13.21
C GLN A 90 7.45 8.32 -14.14
N GLN A 91 8.38 9.25 -14.29
CA GLN A 91 9.61 9.01 -15.05
C GLN A 91 10.45 7.91 -14.42
N GLU A 92 10.60 7.91 -13.09
CA GLU A 92 11.33 6.86 -12.39
C GLU A 92 10.65 5.49 -12.52
N LEU A 93 9.33 5.42 -12.33
CA LEU A 93 8.56 4.20 -12.54
C LEU A 93 8.63 3.70 -13.98
N ARG A 94 8.60 4.59 -14.97
CA ARG A 94 8.76 4.22 -16.39
C ARG A 94 10.10 3.54 -16.67
N LYS A 95 11.19 3.96 -16.01
CA LYS A 95 12.51 3.27 -16.14
C LYS A 95 12.46 1.84 -15.63
N HIS A 96 11.55 1.56 -14.70
CA HIS A 96 11.34 0.26 -14.08
C HIS A 96 10.07 -0.45 -14.58
N ALA A 97 9.50 0.00 -15.71
CA ALA A 97 8.31 -0.64 -16.28
C ALA A 97 8.59 -2.13 -16.58
N GLY A 98 7.70 -3.00 -16.11
CA GLY A 98 7.86 -4.46 -16.20
C GLY A 98 8.82 -5.06 -15.16
N GLN A 99 9.31 -4.27 -14.20
CA GLN A 99 10.14 -4.73 -13.09
C GLN A 99 9.40 -4.57 -11.75
N ALA A 100 9.84 -5.36 -10.77
CA ALA A 100 9.43 -5.20 -9.39
C ALA A 100 10.30 -4.14 -8.70
N VAL A 101 9.66 -3.23 -7.96
CA VAL A 101 10.29 -2.14 -7.21
C VAL A 101 9.75 -2.12 -5.78
N MET A 102 10.54 -1.58 -4.85
CA MET A 102 10.02 -1.18 -3.53
C MET A 102 9.40 0.21 -3.65
N VAL A 103 8.13 0.32 -3.31
CA VAL A 103 7.42 1.60 -3.26
C VAL A 103 7.13 1.99 -1.83
N GLU A 104 7.30 3.27 -1.55
CA GLU A 104 6.78 3.92 -0.36
C GLU A 104 5.73 4.93 -0.81
N GLY A 105 4.53 4.83 -0.27
CA GLY A 105 3.43 5.71 -0.66
C GLY A 105 2.29 5.76 0.33
N MET A 106 1.40 6.71 0.11
CA MET A 106 0.18 6.88 0.87
C MET A 106 -1.03 6.42 0.05
N ILE A 107 -1.86 5.57 0.65
CA ILE A 107 -3.15 5.17 0.12
C ILE A 107 -4.23 5.85 0.97
N PRO A 108 -4.97 6.83 0.42
CA PRO A 108 -6.09 7.44 1.13
C PRO A 108 -7.25 6.45 1.27
N ALA A 109 -8.15 6.70 2.21
CA ALA A 109 -9.42 6.00 2.29
C ALA A 109 -10.21 6.23 0.99
N PRO A 110 -10.78 5.19 0.37
CA PRO A 110 -11.65 5.38 -0.78
C PRO A 110 -12.80 6.27 -0.35
N LYS A 111 -13.02 7.35 -1.10
CA LYS A 111 -14.21 8.18 -0.95
C LYS A 111 -15.46 7.43 -1.44
N ASP A 112 -15.27 6.57 -2.43
CA ASP A 112 -16.29 5.71 -3.03
C ASP A 112 -15.75 4.29 -3.23
N LEU A 113 -16.58 3.27 -2.97
CA LEU A 113 -16.22 1.85 -3.13
C LEU A 113 -15.92 1.46 -4.58
N ASN A 114 -16.36 2.26 -5.55
CA ASN A 114 -16.16 2.04 -6.99
C ASN A 114 -15.07 2.95 -7.58
N ALA A 115 -14.44 3.81 -6.78
CA ALA A 115 -13.36 4.65 -7.27
C ALA A 115 -12.13 3.80 -7.59
N THR A 116 -11.44 4.14 -8.67
CA THR A 116 -10.12 3.56 -8.95
C THR A 116 -9.20 3.85 -7.77
N PRO A 117 -8.66 2.83 -7.10
CA PRO A 117 -7.78 3.04 -5.97
C PRO A 117 -6.50 3.75 -6.46
N MET A 118 -6.13 4.81 -5.77
CA MET A 118 -4.95 5.61 -6.10
C MET A 118 -3.92 5.52 -4.98
N MET A 119 -2.64 5.55 -5.36
CA MET A 119 -1.51 5.63 -4.44
C MET A 119 -0.72 6.91 -4.71
N GLN A 120 -0.52 7.71 -3.67
CA GLN A 120 0.43 8.82 -3.68
C GLN A 120 1.82 8.25 -3.40
N VAL A 121 2.58 8.00 -4.46
CA VAL A 121 3.91 7.42 -4.35
C VAL A 121 4.90 8.52 -3.94
N ASN A 122 5.61 8.30 -2.84
CA ASN A 122 6.60 9.22 -2.29
C ASN A 122 8.02 8.83 -2.70
N SER A 123 8.30 7.53 -2.81
CA SER A 123 9.61 7.02 -3.18
C SER A 123 9.49 5.68 -3.91
N VAL A 124 10.43 5.45 -4.82
CA VAL A 124 10.59 4.21 -5.57
C VAL A 124 12.06 3.81 -5.47
N LYS A 125 12.31 2.55 -5.13
CA LYS A 125 13.66 1.97 -5.07
C LYS A 125 13.68 0.66 -5.84
N PRO A 126 14.71 0.40 -6.66
CA PRO A 126 14.87 -0.90 -7.29
C PRO A 126 15.09 -1.96 -6.20
N ILE A 127 14.53 -3.16 -6.42
CA ILE A 127 14.86 -4.31 -5.57
C ILE A 127 16.26 -4.79 -6.01
N PRO A 128 17.27 -4.78 -5.13
CA PRO A 128 18.56 -5.31 -5.48
C PRO A 128 18.42 -6.79 -5.83
N HIS A 129 18.82 -7.16 -7.05
CA HIS A 129 19.00 -8.55 -7.42
C HIS A 129 20.07 -9.14 -6.49
N GLN A 130 19.69 -10.12 -5.66
CA GLN A 130 20.64 -10.97 -4.95
C GLN A 130 21.21 -12.03 -5.87
#